data_AF-A0A1F9P4Q3-F1
#
_entry.id   AF-A0A1F9P4Q3-F1
#
_cell.length_a   1.000
_cell.length_b   1.000
_cell.length_c   1.000
_cell.angle_alpha   90.00
_cell.angle_beta   90.00
_cell.angle_gamma   90.00
#
_symmetry.space_group_name_H-M   'P 1'
#
loop_
_entity.id
_entity.type
_entity.pdbx_description
1 polymer ?
#
loop_
_entity_poly.entity_id
_entity_poly.type
_entity_poly.pdbx_seq_one_letter_code
_entity_poly.pdbx_strand_id
1 'polypeptide(L)'
;MAFAGLARPEVFARTLDELGVDLKSFRTFPDHHAYRQEELDRLTEAARTLGAGGLITTAKDWASLGERWDGEIPLLVLEVEARLAEPERVMELLDRSLRG
;
A
#
# COMPACT_ATOMS: atom_id res chain seq x y z
N MET A 1 0.53 -5.20 -11.72
CA MET A 1 0.07 -3.79 -11.71
C MET A 1 -0.07 -3.36 -10.25
N ALA A 2 0.07 -2.08 -9.91
CA ALA A 2 -0.14 -1.63 -8.55
C ALA A 2 -1.28 -0.61 -8.43
N PHE A 3 -1.82 -0.46 -7.23
CA PHE A 3 -2.71 0.64 -6.86
C PHE A 3 -2.55 1.03 -5.40
N ALA A 4 -2.76 2.30 -5.08
CA ALA A 4 -2.72 2.77 -3.70
C ALA A 4 -3.44 4.11 -3.54
N GLY A 5 -4.06 4.31 -2.38
CA GLY A 5 -4.65 5.58 -1.98
C GLY A 5 -3.70 6.30 -1.04
N LEU A 6 -2.68 6.99 -1.53
CA LEU A 6 -1.63 7.60 -0.70
C LEU A 6 -1.50 9.10 -0.98
N ALA A 7 -1.12 9.87 0.04
CA ALA A 7 -0.76 11.29 -0.12
C ALA A 7 0.52 11.50 -0.96
N ARG A 8 1.42 10.51 -1.00
CA ARG A 8 2.69 10.53 -1.74
C ARG A 8 2.89 9.24 -2.56
N PRO A 9 2.12 9.06 -3.64
CA PRO A 9 2.14 7.83 -4.43
C PRO A 9 3.49 7.53 -5.08
N GLU A 10 4.29 8.55 -5.38
CA GLU A 10 5.63 8.45 -5.96
C GLU A 10 6.62 7.69 -5.07
N VAL A 11 6.46 7.76 -3.75
CA VAL A 11 7.30 7.00 -2.81
C VAL A 11 7.03 5.52 -2.95
N PHE A 12 5.75 5.12 -3.02
CA PHE A 12 5.36 3.73 -3.18
C PHE A 12 5.83 3.15 -4.52
N ALA A 13 5.64 3.88 -5.62
CA ALA A 13 6.12 3.45 -6.94
C ALA A 13 7.65 3.25 -6.95
N ARG A 14 8.42 4.17 -6.34
CA ARG A 14 9.87 4.02 -6.20
C ARG A 14 10.25 2.82 -5.36
N THR A 15 9.56 2.56 -4.25
CA THR A 15 9.82 1.37 -3.43
C THR A 15 9.57 0.08 -4.22
N LEU A 16 8.53 0.02 -5.06
CA LEU A 16 8.29 -1.15 -5.91
C LEU A 16 9.43 -1.34 -6.93
N ASP A 17 9.93 -0.25 -7.52
CA ASP A 17 11.08 -0.27 -8.43
C ASP A 17 12.36 -0.76 -7.73
N GLU A 18 12.65 -0.23 -6.54
CA GLU A 18 13.80 -0.64 -5.70
C GLU A 18 13.72 -2.13 -5.29
N LEU A 19 12.51 -2.67 -5.13
CA LEU A 19 12.27 -4.09 -4.87
C LEU A 19 12.34 -4.98 -6.14
N GLY A 20 12.59 -4.39 -7.31
CA GLY A 20 12.70 -5.11 -8.58
C GLY A 20 11.36 -5.55 -9.18
N VAL A 21 10.25 -4.89 -8.81
CA VAL A 21 8.93 -5.20 -9.35
C VAL A 21 8.82 -4.66 -10.78
N ASP A 22 8.50 -5.54 -11.73
CA ASP A 22 8.13 -5.17 -13.11
C ASP A 22 6.73 -4.51 -13.14
N LEU A 23 6.71 -3.22 -12.80
CA LEU A 23 5.49 -2.46 -12.62
C LEU A 23 4.87 -2.04 -13.96
N LYS A 24 3.94 -2.86 -14.48
CA LYS A 24 3.23 -2.59 -15.75
C LYS A 24 2.41 -1.29 -15.77
N SER A 25 1.85 -0.92 -14.63
CA SER A 25 1.03 0.29 -14.46
C SER A 25 0.82 0.53 -12.97
N PHE A 26 0.56 1.79 -12.61
CA PHE A 26 0.22 2.19 -11.26
C PHE A 26 -0.96 3.15 -11.27
N ARG A 27 -2.00 2.83 -10.48
CA ARG A 27 -3.20 3.65 -10.36
C ARG A 27 -3.31 4.25 -8.96
N THR A 28 -3.41 5.57 -8.91
CA THR A 28 -3.49 6.32 -7.65
C THR A 28 -4.92 6.65 -7.28
N PHE A 29 -5.23 6.58 -6.00
CA PHE A 29 -6.50 7.00 -5.42
C PHE A 29 -6.26 8.12 -4.39
N PRO A 30 -7.29 8.90 -4.02
CA PRO A 30 -7.20 9.83 -2.89
C PRO A 30 -6.77 9.13 -1.59
N ASP A 31 -6.21 9.88 -0.65
CA ASP A 31 -5.94 9.33 0.67
C ASP A 31 -7.26 8.94 1.36
N HIS A 32 -7.23 7.86 2.15
CA HIS A 32 -8.41 7.26 2.78
C HIS A 32 -9.53 6.86 1.80
N HIS A 33 -9.19 6.55 0.54
CA HIS A 33 -10.19 6.15 -0.45
C HIS A 33 -10.96 4.89 -0.04
N ALA A 34 -12.28 4.99 -0.03
CA ALA A 34 -13.16 3.83 0.14
C ALA A 34 -13.34 3.13 -1.21
N TYR A 35 -12.64 2.02 -1.40
CA TYR A 35 -12.68 1.26 -2.63
C TYR A 35 -14.06 0.65 -2.87
N ARG A 36 -14.64 0.92 -4.04
CA ARG A 36 -15.88 0.30 -4.49
C ARG A 36 -15.59 -0.93 -5.33
N GLN A 37 -16.47 -1.94 -5.30
CA GLN A 37 -16.29 -3.17 -6.07
C GLN A 37 -16.01 -2.90 -7.55
N GLU A 38 -16.79 -2.00 -8.18
CA GLU A 38 -16.60 -1.62 -9.58
C GLU A 38 -15.18 -1.08 -9.90
N GLU A 39 -14.51 -0.48 -8.93
CA GLU A 39 -13.15 0.04 -9.10
C GLU A 39 -12.13 -1.10 -9.05
N LEU A 40 -12.35 -2.08 -8.17
CA LEU A 40 -11.56 -3.29 -8.04
C LEU A 40 -11.70 -4.19 -9.27
N ASP A 41 -12.90 -4.29 -9.82
CA ASP A 41 -13.16 -5.03 -11.07
C ASP A 41 -12.40 -4.39 -12.24
N ARG A 42 -12.42 -3.04 -12.33
CA ARG A 42 -11.63 -2.31 -13.34
C ARG A 42 -10.13 -2.47 -13.17
N LEU A 43 -9.64 -2.52 -11.92
CA LEU A 43 -8.23 -2.79 -11.64
C LEU A 43 -7.84 -4.20 -12.10
N THR A 44 -8.69 -5.18 -11.82
CA THR A 44 -8.51 -6.57 -12.24
C THR A 44 -8.46 -6.69 -13.76
N GLU A 45 -9.42 -6.07 -14.47
CA GLU A 45 -9.45 -6.08 -15.93
C GLU A 45 -8.24 -5.38 -16.54
N ALA A 46 -7.84 -4.22 -15.99
CA ALA A 46 -6.65 -3.50 -16.45
C ALA A 46 -5.38 -4.33 -16.25
N ALA A 47 -5.23 -4.99 -15.10
CA ALA A 47 -4.09 -5.87 -14.84
C ALA A 47 -4.01 -7.03 -15.84
N ARG A 48 -5.15 -7.67 -16.16
CA ARG A 48 -5.23 -8.73 -17.17
C ARG A 48 -4.88 -8.24 -18.57
N THR A 49 -5.44 -7.10 -18.98
CA THR A 49 -5.16 -6.47 -20.28
C THR A 49 -3.67 -6.17 -20.45
N LEU A 50 -3.00 -5.75 -19.36
CA LEU A 50 -1.57 -5.47 -19.35
C LEU A 50 -0.69 -6.73 -19.21
N GLY A 51 -1.29 -7.92 -19.10
CA GLY A 51 -0.55 -9.17 -18.85
C GLY A 51 0.16 -9.20 -17.50
N ALA A 52 -0.31 -8.43 -16.51
CA ALA A 52 0.25 -8.44 -15.17
C ALA A 52 -0.15 -9.71 -14.42
N GLY A 53 0.79 -10.32 -13.68
CA GLY A 53 0.54 -11.53 -12.88
C GLY A 53 -0.33 -11.30 -11.64
N GLY A 54 -0.68 -10.05 -11.32
CA GLY A 54 -1.50 -9.70 -10.17
C GLY A 54 -1.52 -8.20 -9.88
N LEU A 55 -2.17 -7.86 -8.77
CA LEU A 55 -2.23 -6.53 -8.19
C LEU A 55 -1.30 -6.42 -6.99
N ILE A 56 -0.77 -5.23 -6.75
CA ILE A 56 -0.01 -4.89 -5.54
C ILE A 56 -0.63 -3.64 -4.91
N THR A 57 -0.82 -3.65 -3.60
CA THR A 57 -1.31 -2.49 -2.84
C THR A 57 -0.58 -2.33 -1.51
N THR A 58 -0.96 -1.34 -0.69
CA THR A 58 -0.37 -1.12 0.63
C THR A 58 -1.16 -1.82 1.74
N ALA A 59 -0.51 -2.11 2.87
CA ALA A 59 -1.19 -2.62 4.07
C ALA A 59 -2.33 -1.71 4.56
N LYS A 60 -2.19 -0.39 4.37
CA LYS A 60 -3.22 0.59 4.73
C LYS A 60 -4.46 0.45 3.83
N ASP A 61 -4.25 0.36 2.53
CA ASP A 61 -5.33 0.17 1.56
C ASP A 61 -5.99 -1.20 1.75
N TRP A 62 -5.21 -2.23 2.10
CA TRP A 62 -5.72 -3.55 2.45
C TRP A 62 -6.68 -3.54 3.64
N ALA A 63 -6.35 -2.81 4.71
CA ALA A 63 -7.26 -2.62 5.84
C ALA A 63 -8.56 -1.89 5.41
N SER A 64 -8.46 -0.96 4.46
CA SER A 64 -9.62 -0.23 3.93
C SER A 64 -10.53 -1.10 3.05
N LEU A 65 -9.99 -2.17 2.46
CA LEU A 65 -10.74 -3.22 1.75
C LEU A 65 -11.45 -4.20 2.71
N GLY A 66 -11.28 -4.03 4.02
CA GLY A 66 -11.83 -4.94 5.03
C GLY A 66 -11.10 -6.29 5.06
N GLU A 67 -9.83 -6.31 4.67
CA GLU A 67 -8.97 -7.51 4.65
C GLU A 67 -9.55 -8.68 3.86
N ARG A 68 -10.28 -8.35 2.78
CA ARG A 68 -10.86 -9.32 1.87
C ARG A 68 -10.56 -8.96 0.44
N TRP A 69 -10.25 -9.99 -0.32
CA TRP A 69 -10.06 -9.92 -1.77
C TRP A 69 -10.72 -11.14 -2.38
N ASP A 70 -11.69 -10.90 -3.25
CA ASP A 70 -12.44 -11.90 -4.00
C ASP A 70 -12.17 -11.85 -5.51
N GLY A 71 -11.20 -11.02 -5.93
CA GLY A 71 -10.86 -10.87 -7.35
C GLY A 71 -10.17 -12.11 -7.93
N GLU A 72 -10.30 -12.26 -9.25
CA GLU A 72 -9.83 -13.43 -10.00
C GLU A 72 -8.30 -13.55 -10.13
N ILE A 73 -7.55 -12.51 -9.74
CA ILE A 73 -6.08 -12.47 -9.80
C ILE A 73 -5.50 -12.26 -8.41
N PRO A 74 -4.24 -12.68 -8.15
CA PRO A 74 -3.59 -12.45 -6.87
C PRO A 74 -3.51 -10.96 -6.51
N LEU A 75 -3.75 -10.64 -5.23
CA LEU A 75 -3.46 -9.35 -4.63
C LEU A 75 -2.31 -9.52 -3.63
N LEU A 76 -1.18 -8.85 -3.88
CA LEU A 76 -0.08 -8.76 -2.93
C LEU A 76 -0.19 -7.46 -2.13
N VAL A 77 0.11 -7.55 -0.85
CA VAL A 77 0.09 -6.40 0.06
C VAL A 77 1.53 -6.10 0.46
N LEU A 78 2.00 -4.90 0.16
CA LEU A 78 3.29 -4.42 0.62
C LEU A 78 3.16 -3.89 2.05
N GLU A 79 3.78 -4.59 2.98
CA GLU A 79 3.94 -4.16 4.37
C GLU A 79 5.22 -3.34 4.54
N VAL A 80 5.14 -2.32 5.38
CA VAL A 80 6.28 -1.46 5.72
C VAL A 80 6.42 -1.44 7.24
N GLU A 81 7.61 -1.78 7.72
CA GLU A 81 7.95 -1.71 9.14
C GLU A 81 8.79 -0.45 9.41
N ALA A 82 8.34 0.37 10.35
CA ALA A 82 9.18 1.42 10.91
C ALA A 82 10.00 0.87 12.09
N ARG A 83 11.30 1.15 12.10
CA ARG A 83 12.19 0.78 13.21
C ARG A 83 12.84 2.03 13.79
N LEU A 84 12.82 2.15 15.11
CA LEU A 84 13.52 3.21 15.83
C LEU A 84 14.98 2.82 15.97
N ALA A 85 15.90 3.72 15.62
CA ALA A 85 17.33 3.50 15.77
C ALA A 85 17.77 3.48 17.26
N GLU A 86 17.15 4.32 18.08
CA GLU A 86 17.42 4.43 19.53
C GLU A 86 16.10 4.41 20.31
N PRO A 87 15.43 3.24 20.41
CA PRO A 87 14.12 3.12 21.03
C PRO A 87 14.11 3.60 22.50
N GLU A 88 15.18 3.33 23.25
CA GLU A 88 15.33 3.73 24.65
C GLU A 88 15.32 5.25 24.80
N ARG A 89 16.01 5.96 23.89
CA ARG A 89 16.09 7.42 23.92
C ARG A 89 14.75 8.07 23.61
N VAL A 90 13.99 7.49 22.67
CA VAL A 90 12.63 7.94 22.37
C VAL A 90 11.73 7.78 23.59
N MET A 91 11.80 6.63 24.28
CA MET A 91 10.99 6.37 25.48
C MET A 91 11.31 7.34 26.62
N GLU A 92 12.59 7.63 26.87
CA GLU A 92 12.99 8.62 27.89
C GLU A 92 12.40 10.01 27.63
N LEU A 93 12.36 10.45 26.36
CA LEU A 93 11.80 11.74 25.97
C LEU A 93 10.27 11.79 26.14
N LEU A 94 9.58 10.69 25.82
CA LEU A 94 8.13 10.56 26.04
C LEU A 94 7.80 10.62 27.53
N ASP A 95 8.52 9.86 28.37
CA ASP A 95 8.31 9.84 29.82
C ASP A 95 8.50 11.21 30.47
N ARG A 96 9.49 11.97 30.01
CA ARG A 96 9.72 13.34 30.50
C ARG A 96 8.59 14.30 30.12
N SER A 97 7.99 14.11 28.96
CA SER A 97 6.93 14.99 28.44
C SER A 97 5.56 14.70 29.06
N LEU A 98 5.31 13.46 29.48
CA LEU A 98 4.07 13.02 30.14
C LEU A 98 4.05 13.26 31.66
N ARG A 99 5.18 13.63 32.26
CA ARG A 99 5.34 13.93 33.69
C ARG A 99 5.43 15.43 33.99
N GLY A 100 5.23 16.28 32.99
CA GLY A 100 5.03 17.74 33.14
C GLY A 100 3.55 18.07 33.19
#